data_AF-A0A9D8SCC1-F1
#
_entry.id   AF-A0A9D8SCC1-F1
#
_cell.length_a   1.000
_cell.length_b   1.000
_cell.length_c   1.000
_cell.angle_alpha   90.00
_cell.angle_beta   90.00
_cell.angle_gamma   90.00
#
_symmetry.space_group_name_H-M   'P 1'
#
loop_
_entity.id
_entity.type
_entity.pdbx_description
1 polymer ?
#
loop_
_entity_poly.entity_id
_entity_poly.type
_entity_poly.pdbx_seq_one_letter_code
_entity_poly.pdbx_strand_id
1 'polypeptide(L)'
;EECVIQHDAINEINPSSVNTIRIVTLNGPKKNGIVYACIRIGQNGTDMDNVDCGGMACRIDLESGMISTDGADKQGNVYENHPESGVKLKGFTIPYFEDAKICVSSLQKKFRR
;
A
#
# COMPACT_ATOMS: atom_id res chain seq x y z
N GLU A 1 -17.79 15.76 2.33
CA GLU A 1 -16.59 14.96 2.65
C GLU A 1 -15.38 15.69 2.11
N GLU A 2 -14.32 15.78 2.90
CA GLU A 2 -13.06 16.40 2.52
C GLU A 2 -12.18 15.31 1.91
N CYS A 3 -11.73 15.48 0.66
CA CYS A 3 -10.88 14.48 0.03
C CYS A 3 -9.48 14.56 0.64
N VAL A 4 -8.91 13.40 0.99
CA VAL A 4 -7.53 13.32 1.46
C VAL A 4 -6.61 13.64 0.30
N ILE A 5 -5.77 14.66 0.46
CA ILE A 5 -4.74 14.99 -0.53
C ILE A 5 -3.55 14.07 -0.28
N GLN A 6 -3.35 13.10 -1.18
CA GLN A 6 -2.22 12.20 -1.13
C GLN A 6 -0.94 12.85 -1.65
N HIS A 7 0.20 12.31 -1.24
CA HIS A 7 1.53 12.78 -1.64
C HIS A 7 1.71 12.71 -3.17
N ASP A 8 2.39 13.69 -3.76
CA ASP A 8 2.58 13.83 -5.21
C ASP A 8 3.17 12.57 -5.87
N ALA A 9 4.16 11.94 -5.25
CA ALA A 9 4.69 10.66 -5.75
C ALA A 9 3.61 9.54 -5.80
N ILE A 10 2.74 9.43 -4.80
CA ILE A 10 1.63 8.46 -4.82
C ILE A 10 0.59 8.83 -5.90
N ASN A 11 0.40 10.13 -6.18
CA ASN A 11 -0.40 10.62 -7.31
C ASN A 11 0.12 10.17 -8.67
N GLU A 12 1.43 9.92 -8.84
CA GLU A 12 1.94 9.38 -10.09
C GLU A 12 1.35 8.00 -10.40
N ILE A 13 1.15 7.16 -9.38
CA ILE A 13 0.61 5.80 -9.56
C ILE A 13 -0.86 5.86 -10.00
N ASN A 14 -1.67 6.60 -9.23
CA ASN A 14 -3.07 6.79 -9.53
C ASN A 14 -3.55 8.13 -8.91
N PRO A 15 -3.76 9.18 -9.72
CA PRO A 15 -4.28 10.46 -9.24
C PRO A 15 -5.81 10.46 -9.11
N SER A 16 -6.53 9.50 -9.71
CA SER A 16 -8.00 9.50 -9.71
C SER A 16 -8.59 8.87 -8.44
N SER A 17 -7.80 8.14 -7.66
CA SER A 17 -8.23 7.48 -6.43
C SER A 17 -7.14 7.49 -5.37
N VAL A 18 -7.55 7.53 -4.10
CA VAL A 18 -6.63 7.46 -2.96
C VAL A 18 -5.95 6.10 -2.95
N ASN A 19 -4.63 6.04 -3.01
CA ASN A 19 -3.89 4.80 -2.81
C ASN A 19 -3.60 4.60 -1.31
N THR A 20 -3.95 3.44 -0.74
CA THR A 20 -3.69 3.15 0.69
C THR A 20 -2.61 2.12 0.93
N ILE A 21 -1.85 2.32 2.01
CA ILE A 21 -0.87 1.35 2.47
C ILE A 21 -1.45 0.61 3.67
N ARG A 22 -1.39 -0.71 3.61
CA ARG A 22 -1.73 -1.57 4.74
C ARG A 22 -0.44 -2.09 5.34
N ILE A 23 -0.21 -1.76 6.61
CA ILE A 23 0.89 -2.32 7.40
C ILE A 23 0.27 -3.22 8.46
N VAL A 24 0.60 -4.51 8.43
CA VAL A 24 0.08 -5.51 9.35
C VAL A 24 1.11 -5.77 10.42
N THR A 25 0.70 -5.67 11.69
CA THR A 25 1.54 -6.02 12.84
C THR A 25 0.95 -7.16 13.64
N LEU A 26 1.80 -8.01 14.19
CA LEU A 26 1.40 -8.97 15.21
C LEU A 26 1.81 -8.45 16.59
N ASN A 27 0.90 -8.54 17.54
CA ASN A 27 1.14 -8.26 18.94
C ASN A 27 0.83 -9.52 19.75
N GLY A 28 1.82 -10.40 19.91
CA GLY A 28 1.66 -11.63 20.67
C GLY A 28 2.95 -12.10 21.34
N PRO A 29 2.86 -13.06 22.28
CA PRO A 29 4.02 -13.51 23.07
C PRO A 29 5.11 -14.19 22.22
N LYS A 30 4.73 -14.82 21.10
CA LYS A 30 5.65 -15.54 20.22
C LYS A 30 6.18 -14.72 19.04
N LYS A 31 5.43 -13.68 18.61
CA LYS A 31 5.79 -12.85 17.47
C LYS A 31 5.27 -11.43 17.67
N ASN A 32 6.18 -10.47 17.60
CA ASN A 32 5.92 -9.06 17.82
C ASN A 32 6.53 -8.26 16.68
N GLY A 33 5.75 -7.37 16.05
CA GLY A 33 6.27 -6.42 15.05
C GLY A 33 5.51 -6.44 13.74
N ILE A 34 6.02 -5.69 12.76
CA ILE A 34 5.50 -5.64 11.40
C ILE A 34 5.79 -6.96 10.70
N VAL A 35 4.77 -7.58 10.13
CA VAL A 35 4.90 -8.89 9.43
C VAL A 35 4.67 -8.79 7.94
N TYR A 36 3.99 -7.75 7.49
CA TYR A 36 3.60 -7.59 6.09
C TYR A 36 3.19 -6.14 5.82
N ALA A 37 3.57 -5.62 4.66
CA ALA A 37 3.02 -4.38 4.12
C ALA A 37 2.63 -4.55 2.65
N CYS A 38 1.57 -3.87 2.23
CA CYS A 38 1.15 -3.81 0.84
C CYS A 38 0.56 -2.43 0.54
N ILE A 39 0.71 -1.98 -0.70
CA ILE A 39 -0.07 -0.87 -1.24
C ILE A 39 -1.32 -1.45 -1.91
N ARG A 40 -2.44 -0.74 -1.79
CA ARG A 40 -3.69 -0.97 -2.52
C ARG A 40 -3.89 0.22 -3.44
N ILE A 41 -4.20 -0.08 -4.69
CA ILE A 41 -4.29 0.89 -5.77
C ILE A 41 -5.63 0.67 -6.47
N GLY A 42 -6.41 1.74 -6.65
CA GLY A 42 -7.65 1.69 -7.42
C GLY A 42 -7.40 1.50 -8.91
N GLN A 43 -8.43 1.07 -9.64
CA GLN A 43 -8.43 0.91 -11.10
C GLN A 43 -9.82 1.22 -11.66
N ASN A 44 -9.89 1.56 -12.95
CA ASN A 44 -11.07 1.78 -13.78
C ASN A 44 -11.84 3.07 -13.45
N GLY A 45 -11.14 4.16 -13.11
CA GLY A 45 -11.79 5.44 -12.80
C GLY A 45 -12.81 5.38 -11.65
N THR A 46 -12.70 4.37 -10.77
CA THR A 46 -13.48 4.32 -9.54
C THR A 46 -12.76 5.08 -8.44
N ASP A 47 -13.50 5.83 -7.62
CA ASP A 47 -12.99 6.56 -6.46
C ASP A 47 -12.56 5.64 -5.29
N MET A 48 -12.57 4.31 -5.49
CA MET A 48 -12.29 3.30 -4.46
C MET A 48 -11.06 2.47 -4.81
N ASP A 49 -10.10 2.40 -3.88
CA ASP A 49 -8.89 1.57 -3.98
C ASP A 49 -9.09 0.13 -3.46
N ASN A 50 -10.34 -0.27 -3.29
CA ASN A 50 -10.65 -1.56 -2.73
C ASN A 50 -10.34 -2.64 -3.76
N VAL A 51 -9.53 -3.61 -3.36
CA VAL A 51 -9.28 -4.82 -4.16
C VAL A 51 -10.63 -5.51 -4.47
N ASP A 52 -11.61 -5.51 -3.55
CA ASP A 52 -13.01 -5.98 -3.80
C ASP A 52 -13.74 -5.24 -4.94
N CYS A 53 -13.36 -4.00 -5.24
CA CYS A 53 -14.04 -3.12 -6.20
C CYS A 53 -13.22 -2.93 -7.49
N GLY A 54 -12.33 -3.89 -7.80
CA GLY A 54 -11.55 -3.88 -9.04
C GLY A 54 -10.14 -3.30 -8.90
N GLY A 55 -9.68 -2.98 -7.68
CA GLY A 55 -8.32 -2.53 -7.42
C GLY A 55 -7.28 -3.66 -7.38
N MET A 56 -6.01 -3.28 -7.34
CA MET A 56 -4.85 -4.18 -7.24
C MET A 56 -4.08 -3.98 -5.95
N ALA A 57 -3.29 -4.99 -5.57
CA ALA A 57 -2.37 -4.90 -4.45
C ALA A 57 -0.94 -5.25 -4.89
N CYS A 58 0.03 -4.51 -4.37
CA CYS A 58 1.45 -4.85 -4.50
C CYS A 58 2.09 -5.04 -3.13
N ARG A 59 3.01 -6.00 -2.99
CA ARG A 59 3.80 -6.15 -1.76
C ARG A 59 4.86 -5.06 -1.67
N ILE A 60 5.12 -4.60 -0.45
CA ILE A 60 6.20 -3.66 -0.16
C ILE A 60 7.29 -4.43 0.59
N ASP A 61 8.53 -4.29 0.13
CA ASP A 61 9.70 -4.73 0.87
C ASP A 61 9.86 -3.87 2.14
N LEU A 62 9.94 -4.51 3.30
CA LEU A 62 9.89 -3.80 4.57
C LEU A 62 11.18 -3.03 4.89
N GLU A 63 12.29 -3.42 4.27
CA GLU A 63 13.60 -2.81 4.49
C GLU A 63 13.74 -1.57 3.62
N SER A 64 13.46 -1.70 2.31
CA SER A 64 13.63 -0.61 1.35
C SER A 64 12.42 0.31 1.20
N GLY A 65 11.22 -0.10 1.61
CA GLY A 65 9.98 0.65 1.35
C GLY A 65 9.58 0.66 -0.13
N MET A 66 10.17 -0.22 -0.93
CA MET A 66 9.93 -0.35 -2.35
C MET A 66 8.90 -1.43 -2.64
N ILE A 67 8.07 -1.20 -3.65
CA ILE A 67 7.19 -2.23 -4.20
C ILE A 67 8.03 -3.40 -4.76
N SER A 68 7.82 -4.60 -4.20
CA SER A 68 8.60 -5.81 -4.50
C SER A 68 7.92 -6.78 -5.45
N THR A 69 6.62 -6.62 -5.72
CA THR A 69 5.87 -7.47 -6.65
C THR A 69 5.11 -6.64 -7.66
N ASP A 70 4.71 -7.30 -8.73
CA ASP A 70 3.74 -6.76 -9.67
C ASP A 70 2.38 -6.62 -8.95
N GLY A 71 1.49 -5.80 -9.51
CA GLY A 71 0.13 -5.63 -9.02
C GLY A 71 -0.69 -6.87 -9.29
N ALA A 72 -1.51 -7.30 -8.34
CA ALA A 72 -2.44 -8.40 -8.55
C ALA A 72 -3.85 -7.99 -8.10
N ASP A 73 -4.85 -8.33 -8.91
CA ASP A 73 -6.26 -8.21 -8.54
C ASP A 73 -6.81 -9.52 -7.93
N LYS A 74 -8.11 -9.55 -7.61
CA LYS A 74 -8.78 -10.74 -7.06
C LYS A 74 -9.00 -11.88 -8.02
N GLN A 75 -9.04 -11.55 -9.30
CA GLN A 75 -9.25 -12.49 -10.38
C GLN A 75 -7.93 -13.20 -10.74
N GLY A 76 -6.82 -12.78 -10.12
CA GLY A 76 -5.49 -13.34 -10.34
C GLY A 76 -4.79 -12.69 -11.53
N ASN A 77 -5.33 -11.59 -12.07
CA ASN A 77 -4.66 -10.84 -13.12
C ASN A 77 -3.45 -10.15 -12.52
N VAL A 78 -2.36 -10.10 -13.29
CA VAL A 78 -1.08 -9.52 -12.86
C VAL A 78 -0.76 -8.32 -13.75
N TYR A 79 -0.28 -7.23 -13.13
CA TYR A 79 0.02 -5.96 -13.77
C TYR A 79 1.44 -5.51 -13.42
N GLU A 80 2.35 -5.48 -14.41
CA GLU A 80 3.69 -4.88 -14.22
C GLU A 80 3.59 -3.35 -14.06
N ASN A 81 2.70 -2.75 -14.85
CA ASN A 81 2.44 -1.32 -14.89
C ASN A 81 0.97 -1.06 -14.52
N HIS A 82 0.69 0.08 -13.87
CA HIS A 82 -0.68 0.47 -13.60
C HIS A 82 -1.41 0.76 -14.93
N PRO A 83 -2.58 0.16 -15.19
CA PRO A 83 -3.21 0.16 -16.51
C PRO A 83 -3.51 1.55 -17.08
N GLU A 84 -3.86 2.54 -16.24
CA GLU A 84 -4.24 3.89 -16.70
C GLU A 84 -3.06 4.87 -16.79
N SER A 85 -2.18 4.87 -15.78
CA SER A 85 -1.05 5.80 -15.64
C SER A 85 0.20 5.33 -16.38
N GLY A 86 0.31 4.03 -16.69
CA GLY A 86 1.51 3.42 -17.25
C GLY A 86 2.67 3.30 -16.26
N VAL A 87 2.51 3.70 -14.99
CA VAL A 87 3.57 3.64 -13.99
C VAL A 87 3.95 2.20 -13.67
N LYS A 88 5.26 1.92 -13.78
CA LYS A 88 5.85 0.65 -13.35
C LYS A 88 5.73 0.51 -11.83
N LEU A 89 5.03 -0.53 -11.38
CA LEU A 89 4.74 -0.73 -9.97
C LEU A 89 5.99 -1.23 -9.23
N LYS A 90 6.53 -2.37 -9.66
CA LYS A 90 7.75 -2.93 -9.08
C LYS A 90 8.93 -1.97 -9.24
N GLY A 91 9.59 -1.64 -8.12
CA GLY A 91 10.69 -0.67 -8.09
C GLY A 91 10.27 0.71 -7.59
N PHE A 92 8.97 1.00 -7.52
CA PHE A 92 8.47 2.26 -7.00
C PHE A 92 8.73 2.36 -5.50
N THR A 93 9.29 3.47 -5.03
CA THR A 93 9.59 3.69 -3.62
C THR A 93 8.46 4.47 -2.96
N ILE A 94 7.89 3.92 -1.90
CA ILE A 94 6.85 4.58 -1.13
C ILE A 94 7.47 5.75 -0.32
N PRO A 95 7.02 7.00 -0.49
CA PRO A 95 7.51 8.13 0.28
C PRO A 95 7.15 7.99 1.77
N TYR A 96 8.04 8.42 2.66
CA TYR A 96 7.86 8.39 4.12
C TYR A 96 7.52 7.01 4.72
N PHE A 97 7.93 5.91 4.06
CA PHE A 97 7.61 4.57 4.53
C PHE A 97 8.22 4.25 5.90
N GLU A 98 9.46 4.69 6.17
CA GLU A 98 10.09 4.51 7.48
C GLU A 98 9.29 5.19 8.60
N ASP A 99 8.82 6.43 8.36
CA ASP A 99 7.99 7.16 9.33
C ASP A 99 6.64 6.49 9.57
N ALA A 100 6.03 5.94 8.52
CA ALA A 100 4.83 5.11 8.64
C ALA A 100 5.09 3.87 9.50
N LYS A 101 6.22 3.17 9.30
CA LYS A 101 6.59 2.03 10.15
C LYS A 101 6.77 2.45 11.60
N ILE A 102 7.46 3.56 11.89
CA ILE A 102 7.65 4.09 13.25
C ILE A 102 6.30 4.37 13.92
N CYS A 103 5.37 5.05 13.23
CA CYS A 103 4.03 5.34 13.74
C CYS A 103 3.29 4.05 14.12
N VAL A 104 3.27 3.06 13.23
CA VAL A 104 2.62 1.77 13.48
C VAL A 104 3.27 1.03 14.65
N SER A 105 4.60 0.98 14.71
CA SER A 105 5.33 0.36 15.82
C SER A 105 5.07 1.06 17.16
N SER A 106 4.87 2.38 17.18
CA SER A 106 4.54 3.12 18.40
C SER A 106 3.12 2.84 18.89
N LEU A 107 2.16 2.73 17.96
CA LEU A 107 0.79 2.37 18.28
C LEU A 107 0.70 0.94 18.81
N GLN A 108 1.40 0.00 18.17
CA GLN A 108 1.43 -1.40 18.59
C GLN A 108 1.82 -1.55 20.07
N LYS A 109 2.84 -0.82 20.54
CA LYS A 109 3.26 -0.82 21.95
C LYS A 109 2.17 -0.32 22.90
N LYS A 110 1.33 0.64 22.47
CA LYS A 110 0.21 1.17 23.26
C LYS A 110 -0.96 0.19 23.41
N PHE A 111 -1.12 -0.75 22.48
CA PHE A 111 -2.18 -1.77 22.53
C PHE A 111 -1.77 -3.07 23.24
N ARG A 112 -0.60 -3.12 23.87
CA ARG A 112 -0.19 -4.22 24.75
C ARG A 112 -0.86 -4.02 26.12
N ARG A 113 -2.06 -4.59 26.29
CA ARG A 113 -2.71 -4.77 27.59
C ARG A 113 -2.02 -5.89 28.36
#